data_AF-A0A939PZ55-F1
#
_entry.id   AF-A0A939PZ55-F1
#
_cell.length_a   1.000
_cell.length_b   1.000
_cell.length_c   1.000
_cell.angle_alpha   90.00
_cell.angle_beta   90.00
_cell.angle_gamma   90.00
#
_symmetry.space_group_name_H-M   'P 1'
#
loop_
_entity.id
_entity.type
_entity.pdbx_description
1 polymer ?
#
loop_
_entity_poly.entity_id
_entity_poly.type
_entity_poly.pdbx_seq_one_letter_code
_entity_poly.pdbx_strand_id
1 'polypeptide(L)' 'MARILAALKDLPEDTYLLAHNDREPMFLYPKLKALGYEYHAEVQPDDSCLIAIRKPLRNGDPR' A
#
# COMPACT_ATOMS: atom_id res chain seq x y z
N MET A 1 2.39 -1.05 10.25
CA MET A 1 1.63 0.09 9.66
C MET A 1 2.47 1.32 9.33
N ALA A 2 3.11 2.01 10.30
CA ALA A 2 3.86 3.26 10.02
C ALA A 2 4.93 3.12 8.93
N ARG A 3 5.61 1.96 8.89
CA ARG A 3 6.65 1.65 7.90
C ARG A 3 6.13 1.57 6.45
N ILE A 4 4.93 1.03 6.23
CA ILE A 4 4.33 0.89 4.90
C ILE A 4 4.00 2.26 4.30
N LEU A 5 3.32 3.11 5.07
CA LEU A 5 2.96 4.46 4.60
C LEU A 5 4.20 5.34 4.37
N ALA A 6 5.25 5.16 5.17
CA ALA A 6 6.53 5.84 4.94
C ALA A 6 7.17 5.36 3.62
N ALA A 7 7.30 4.05 3.42
CA ALA A 7 7.86 3.49 2.19
C ALA A 7 7.09 3.91 0.92
N LEU A 8 5.76 4.00 0.98
CA LEU A 8 4.94 4.48 -0.13
C LEU A 8 5.23 5.95 -0.51
N LYS A 9 5.57 6.81 0.46
CA LYS A 9 5.92 8.20 0.16
C LYS A 9 7.18 8.30 -0.68
N ASP A 10 8.16 7.46 -0.38
CA ASP A 10 9.48 7.48 -1.02
C ASP A 10 9.54 6.63 -2.31
N LEU A 11 8.54 5.79 -2.55
CA LEU A 11 8.44 4.95 -3.75
C LEU A 11 8.27 5.81 -5.03
N PRO A 12 8.86 5.44 -6.18
CA PRO A 12 8.54 6.08 -7.46
C PRO A 12 7.06 5.89 -7.84
N GLU A 13 6.51 6.81 -8.62
CA GLU A 13 5.15 6.68 -9.15
C GLU A 13 5.02 5.45 -10.07
N ASP A 14 3.81 4.90 -10.14
CA ASP A 14 3.47 3.70 -10.90
C ASP A 14 4.29 2.44 -10.55
N THR A 15 4.89 2.42 -9.35
CA THR A 15 5.58 1.23 -8.83
C THR A 15 4.79 0.58 -7.69
N TYR A 16 5.20 -0.63 -7.32
CA TYR A 16 4.55 -1.43 -6.30
C TYR A 16 5.40 -1.54 -5.04
N LEU A 17 4.76 -1.43 -3.89
CA LEU A 17 5.29 -1.88 -2.61
C LEU A 17 4.71 -3.25 -2.29
N LEU A 18 5.57 -4.24 -2.08
CA LEU A 18 5.20 -5.54 -1.55
C LEU A 18 5.54 -5.57 -0.07
N ALA A 19 4.57 -5.94 0.77
CA ALA A 19 4.79 -6.07 2.20
C ALA A 19 4.19 -7.37 2.74
N HIS A 20 4.93 -7.99 3.65
CA HIS A 20 4.47 -9.12 4.46
C HIS A 20 4.17 -8.62 5.87
N ASN A 21 2.97 -8.91 6.36
CA ASN A 21 2.52 -8.53 7.68
C ASN A 21 2.16 -9.77 8.47
N ASP A 22 2.51 -9.81 9.76
CA ASP A 22 2.15 -10.94 10.63
C ASP A 22 0.63 -11.17 10.73
N ARG A 23 -0.18 -10.15 10.42
CA ARG A 23 -1.65 -10.19 10.35
C ARG A 23 -2.18 -9.18 9.34
N GLU A 24 -3.45 -9.31 8.97
CA GLU A 24 -4.15 -8.32 8.15
C GLU A 24 -4.06 -6.89 8.72
N PRO A 25 -3.55 -5.91 7.95
CA PRO A 25 -3.41 -4.53 8.40
C PRO A 25 -4.72 -3.75 8.21
N MET A 26 -5.80 -4.13 8.90
CA MET A 26 -7.14 -3.55 8.68
C MET A 26 -7.19 -2.01 8.73
N PHE A 27 -6.41 -1.38 9.63
CA PHE A 27 -6.35 0.08 9.76
C PHE A 27 -5.61 0.79 8.61
N LEU A 28 -4.86 0.05 7.77
CA LEU A 28 -4.14 0.58 6.62
C LEU A 28 -5.09 0.80 5.44
N TYR A 29 -6.05 -0.09 5.20
CA TYR A 29 -6.92 -0.05 4.03
C TYR A 29 -7.68 1.27 3.86
N PRO A 30 -8.33 1.84 4.91
CA PRO A 30 -9.01 3.12 4.76
C PRO A 30 -8.05 4.27 4.41
N LYS A 31 -6.79 4.20 4.89
CA LYS A 31 -5.76 5.21 4.59
C LYS A 31 -5.27 5.10 3.15
N LEU A 32 -5.04 3.88 2.64
CA LEU A 32 -4.67 3.66 1.25
C LEU A 32 -5.75 4.20 0.31
N LYS A 33 -7.02 3.88 0.61
CA LYS A 33 -8.18 4.39 -0.13
C LYS A 33 -8.25 5.92 -0.10
N ALA A 34 -8.11 6.54 1.08
CA ALA A 34 -8.14 8.00 1.21
C ALA A 34 -7.01 8.71 0.45
N LEU A 35 -5.88 8.03 0.28
CA LEU A 35 -4.70 8.52 -0.44
C LEU A 35 -4.69 8.13 -1.93
N GLY A 36 -5.71 7.41 -2.42
CA GLY A 36 -5.83 6.99 -3.82
C GLY A 36 -4.90 5.84 -4.23
N TYR A 37 -4.37 5.08 -3.27
CA TYR A 37 -3.60 3.87 -3.57
C TYR A 37 -4.51 2.70 -3.89
N GLU A 38 -4.16 1.97 -4.94
CA GLU A 38 -4.74 0.66 -5.23
C GLU A 38 -3.95 -0.42 -4.51
N TYR A 39 -4.62 -1.47 -4.03
CA TYR A 39 -3.94 -2.58 -3.37
C TYR A 39 -4.66 -3.91 -3.56
N HIS A 40 -3.89 -4.98 -3.46
CA HIS A 40 -4.38 -6.36 -3.36
C HIS A 40 -3.78 -6.99 -2.12
N ALA A 41 -4.61 -7.67 -1.33
CA ALA A 41 -4.19 -8.32 -0.09
C ALA A 41 -4.64 -9.78 -0.10
N GLU A 42 -3.76 -10.67 0.35
CA GLU A 42 -4.00 -12.10 0.44
C GLU A 42 -3.61 -12.60 1.83
N VAL A 43 -4.58 -13.20 2.53
CA VAL A 43 -4.32 -13.87 3.81
C VAL A 43 -3.76 -15.25 3.55
N GLN A 44 -2.66 -15.56 4.22
CA GLN A 44 -1.94 -16.81 4.11
C GLN A 44 -2.46 -17.83 5.14
N PRO A 45 -2.15 -19.13 4.97
CA PRO A 45 -2.60 -20.17 5.90
C PRO A 45 -2.10 -20.01 7.35
N ASP A 46 -1.07 -19.18 7.57
CA ASP A 46 -0.49 -18.88 8.89
C ASP A 46 -1.05 -17.57 9.51
N ASP A 47 -2.18 -17.08 9.02
CA ASP A 47 -2.81 -15.80 9.36
C ASP A 47 -2.00 -14.54 8.98
N SER A 48 -0.83 -14.72 8.35
CA SER A 48 -0.08 -13.58 7.81
C SER A 48 -0.75 -13.02 6.57
N CYS A 49 -0.40 -11.79 6.20
CA CYS A 49 -1.01 -11.09 5.08
C CYS A 49 0.08 -10.52 4.16
N LEU A 50 0.04 -10.96 2.90
CA LEU A 50 0.80 -10.36 1.81
C LEU A 50 -0.05 -9.26 1.19
N ILE A 51 0.54 -8.07 1.04
CA ILE A 51 -0.13 -6.94 0.39
C ILE A 51 0.76 -6.35 -0.70
N ALA A 52 0.19 -6.18 -1.88
CA ALA A 52 0.75 -5.43 -2.99
C ALA A 52 0.03 -4.10 -3.11
N ILE A 53 0.75 -2.99 -3.08
CA ILE A 53 0.18 -1.63 -3.11
C ILE A 53 0.79 -0.87 -4.29
N ARG A 54 -0.03 -0.41 -5.22
CA ARG A 54 0.40 0.40 -6.37
C ARG A 54 0.38 1.87 -6.01
N LYS A 55 1.52 2.56 -6.18
CA LYS A 55 1.55 4.02 -6.09
C LYS A 55 0.90 4.62 -7.33
N PRO A 56 -0.15 5.44 -7.19
CA PRO A 56 -0.79 6.05 -8.35
C PRO A 56 0.19 7.01 -9.04
N LEU A 57 0.09 7.11 -10.36
CA LEU A 57 0.65 8.23 -11.11
C LEU A 57 0.04 9.53 -10.57
N ARG A 58 0.88 10.50 -10.21
CA ARG A 58 0.36 11.85 -10.01
C ARG A 58 0.15 12.43 -11.39
N ASN A 59 -1.10 12.45 -11.83
CA ASN A 59 -1.48 13.28 -12.97
C ASN A 59 -1.03 14.71 -12.64
N GLY A 60 -0.18 15.26 -13.50
CA GLY A 60 0.67 16.42 -13.23
C GLY A 60 -0.07 17.59 -12.57
N ASP A 61 0.64 18.18 -11.62
CA ASP A 61 0.45 19.55 -11.17
C ASP A 61 0.22 20.47 -12.39
N PRO A 62 -0.95 21.12 -12.53
CA PRO A 62 -1.18 22.07 -13.60
C PRO A 62 -0.32 23.30 -13.30
N ARG A 63 0.88 23.36 -13.89
CA ARG A 63 1.63 24.61 -14.02
C ARG A 63 0.92 25.55 -14.99
#